data_AF-A0A4P8IJZ2-F1
#
_entry.id   AF-A0A4P8IJZ2-F1
#
_cell.length_a   1.000
_cell.length_b   1.000
_cell.length_c   1.000
_cell.angle_alpha   90.00
_cell.angle_beta   90.00
_cell.angle_gamma   90.00
#
_symmetry.space_group_name_H-M   'P 1'
#
loop_
_entity.id
_entity.type
_entity.pdbx_description
1 polymer ?
#
loop_
_entity_poly.entity_id
_entity_poly.type
_entity_poly.pdbx_seq_one_letter_code
_entity_poly.pdbx_strand_id
1 'polypeptide(L)'
;MSRGSPILKLTQRENVVLGLIAEGFTDREIAEQLSFSISTARKHRENVLGKFQFRKSSQLVIQYFILNAEALKKTIPGTLPTLARFANVKF
;
A
#
# COMPACT_ATOMS: atom_id res chain seq x y z
N MET A 1 -11.41 21.37 -13.31
CA MET A 1 -11.15 20.93 -11.92
C MET A 1 -10.51 19.55 -11.97
N SER A 2 -9.18 19.46 -12.05
CA SER A 2 -8.45 18.18 -12.08
C SER A 2 -8.50 17.54 -10.69
N ARG A 3 -9.37 16.53 -10.51
CA ARG A 3 -9.35 15.63 -9.34
C ARG A 3 -8.26 14.56 -9.49
N GLY A 4 -7.03 14.99 -9.75
CA GLY A 4 -5.84 14.16 -9.63
C GLY A 4 -5.07 14.65 -8.42
N SER A 5 -5.24 14.01 -7.27
CA SER A 5 -4.43 14.28 -6.07
C SER A 5 -2.95 14.25 -6.46
N PRO A 6 -2.10 15.12 -5.88
CA PRO A 6 -0.69 15.20 -6.25
C PRO A 6 -0.11 13.81 -6.11
N ILE A 7 0.50 13.31 -7.19
CA ILE A 7 1.13 12.01 -7.25
C ILE A 7 2.28 12.05 -6.26
N LEU A 8 2.00 11.76 -4.99
CA LEU A 8 3.01 11.52 -3.98
C LEU A 8 3.81 10.34 -4.53
N LYS A 9 5.04 10.62 -4.98
CA LYS A 9 5.94 9.62 -5.56
C LYS A 9 6.38 8.68 -4.44
N LEU A 10 5.52 7.71 -4.13
CA LEU A 10 5.93 6.51 -3.44
C LEU A 10 6.92 5.78 -4.34
N THR A 11 8.00 5.33 -3.73
CA THR A 11 8.89 4.37 -4.37
C THR A 11 8.11 3.08 -4.63
N GLN A 12 8.62 2.24 -5.53
CA GLN A 12 8.00 0.96 -5.83
C GLN A 12 7.80 0.11 -4.56
N ARG A 13 8.80 0.09 -3.67
CA ARG A 13 8.73 -0.65 -2.39
C ARG A 13 7.69 -0.08 -1.44
N GLU A 14 7.59 1.24 -1.33
CA GLU A 14 6.57 1.89 -0.52
C GLU A 14 5.15 1.65 -1.02
N ASN A 15 4.95 1.58 -2.34
CA ASN A 15 3.67 1.21 -2.95
C ASN A 15 3.26 -0.22 -2.60
N VAL A 16 4.20 -1.17 -2.66
CA VAL A 16 3.96 -2.56 -2.26
C VAL A 16 3.60 -2.65 -0.78
N VAL A 17 4.36 -1.97 0.09
CA VAL A 17 4.07 -1.92 1.54
C VAL A 17 2.71 -1.29 1.82
N LEU A 18 2.34 -0.21 1.12
CA LEU A 18 1.01 0.41 1.24
C LEU A 18 -0.12 -0.55 0.87
N GLY A 19 0.04 -1.32 -0.22
CA GLY A 19 -0.92 -2.35 -0.62
C GLY A 19 -1.11 -3.43 0.44
N LEU A 20 -0.01 -3.96 0.99
CA LEU A 20 -0.07 -4.98 2.04
C LEU A 20 -0.72 -4.45 3.32
N ILE A 21 -0.46 -3.20 3.71
CA ILE A 21 -1.15 -2.57 4.84
C ILE A 21 -2.67 -2.47 4.57
N ALA A 22 -3.07 -2.14 3.33
CA ALA A 22 -4.47 -2.07 2.96
C ALA A 22 -5.17 -3.44 2.92
N GLU A 23 -4.40 -4.50 2.64
CA GLU A 23 -4.85 -5.90 2.74
C GLU A 23 -4.91 -6.41 4.20
N GLY A 24 -4.40 -5.65 5.17
CA GLY A 24 -4.48 -5.97 6.60
C GLY A 24 -3.25 -6.65 7.18
N PHE A 25 -2.15 -6.74 6.42
CA PHE A 25 -0.91 -7.37 6.89
C PHE A 25 -0.23 -6.54 7.98
N THR A 26 0.31 -7.24 8.97
CA THR A 26 1.15 -6.68 10.04
C THR A 26 2.58 -6.43 9.55
N ASP A 27 3.36 -5.61 10.26
CA ASP A 27 4.77 -5.37 9.91
C ASP A 27 5.59 -6.67 9.83
N ARG A 28 5.20 -7.70 10.61
CA ARG A 28 5.86 -9.00 10.61
C ARG A 28 5.54 -9.79 9.34
N GLU A 29 4.27 -9.89 8.98
CA GLU A 29 3.87 -10.63 7.77
C GLU A 29 4.38 -9.91 6.51
N ILE A 30 4.38 -8.58 6.51
CA ILE A 30 5.02 -7.79 5.46
C ILE A 30 6.50 -8.15 5.35
N ALA A 31 7.23 -8.14 6.47
CA ALA A 31 8.65 -8.48 6.53
C ALA A 31 8.94 -9.88 5.97
N GLU A 32 8.11 -10.86 6.33
CA GLU A 32 8.18 -12.23 5.81
C GLU A 32 7.91 -12.24 4.29
N GLN A 33 6.88 -11.54 3.82
CA GLN A 33 6.47 -11.56 2.40
C GLN A 33 7.46 -10.88 1.46
N LEU A 34 8.14 -9.79 1.85
CA LEU A 34 9.15 -9.14 1.00
C LEU A 34 10.59 -9.52 1.37
N SER A 35 10.78 -10.54 2.22
CA SER A 35 12.08 -11.08 2.64
C SER A 35 13.04 -10.04 3.25
N PHE A 36 12.56 -9.30 4.24
CA PHE A 36 13.32 -8.22 4.90
C PHE A 36 13.05 -8.18 6.40
N SER A 37 13.79 -7.36 7.15
CA SER A 37 13.61 -7.29 8.61
C SER A 37 12.33 -6.54 8.99
N ILE A 38 11.73 -6.91 10.14
CA ILE A 38 10.59 -6.19 10.73
C ILE A 38 10.90 -4.70 10.94
N SER A 39 12.13 -4.36 11.33
CA SER A 39 12.58 -2.97 11.46
C SER A 39 12.52 -2.21 10.13
N THR A 40 12.81 -2.88 9.02
CA THR A 40 12.76 -2.28 7.69
C THR A 40 11.30 -2.14 7.21
N ALA A 41 10.40 -3.07 7.58
CA ALA A 41 8.95 -2.94 7.33
C ALA A 41 8.36 -1.73 8.05
N ARG A 42 8.71 -1.56 9.34
CA ARG A 42 8.35 -0.36 10.11
C ARG A 42 8.87 0.92 9.48
N LYS A 43 10.14 0.93 9.05
CA LYS A 43 10.74 2.09 8.38
C LYS A 43 10.03 2.44 7.07
N HIS A 44 9.68 1.45 6.24
CA HIS A 44 8.89 1.72 5.04
C HIS A 44 7.51 2.28 5.40
N ARG A 45 6.80 1.72 6.38
CA ARG A 45 5.52 2.26 6.85
C ARG A 45 5.64 3.70 7.34
N GLU A 46 6.65 4.00 8.14
CA GLU A 46 6.93 5.35 8.65
C GLU A 46 7.23 6.34 7.52
N ASN A 47 8.01 5.93 6.52
CA ASN A 47 8.27 6.75 5.34
C ASN A 47 6.99 7.02 4.55
N VAL A 48 6.14 6.02 4.37
CA VAL A 48 4.83 6.18 3.71
C VAL A 48 3.96 7.15 4.51
N LEU A 49 3.83 6.96 5.83
CA LEU A 49 3.10 7.87 6.71
C LEU A 49 3.64 9.31 6.61
N GLY A 50 4.96 9.48 6.65
CA GLY A 50 5.62 10.78 6.53
C GLY A 50 5.32 11.47 5.20
N LYS A 51 5.30 10.72 4.09
CA LYS A 51 4.97 11.26 2.76
C LYS A 51 3.53 11.78 2.67
N PHE A 52 2.59 11.13 3.36
CA PHE A 52 1.19 11.59 3.43
C PHE A 52 0.92 12.52 4.63
N GLN A 53 1.93 12.80 5.46
CA GLN A 53 1.78 13.51 6.75
C GLN A 53 0.72 12.87 7.67
N PHE A 54 0.58 11.56 7.57
CA PHE A 54 -0.36 10.78 8.36
C PHE A 54 0.24 10.33 9.69
N ARG A 55 -0.64 10.06 10.65
CA ARG A 55 -0.27 9.65 12.00
C ARG A 55 -0.66 8.19 12.29
N LYS A 56 -1.59 7.63 11.53
CA LYS A 56 -2.16 6.30 11.78
C LYS A 56 -2.17 5.46 10.50
N SER A 57 -1.88 4.17 10.64
CA SER A 57 -1.93 3.20 9.53
C SER A 57 -3.31 3.10 8.89
N SER A 58 -4.40 3.32 9.64
CA SER A 58 -5.76 3.35 9.08
C SER A 58 -5.95 4.43 8.00
N GLN A 59 -5.22 5.55 8.11
CA GLN A 59 -5.25 6.61 7.08
C GLN A 59 -4.58 6.13 5.79
N LEU A 60 -3.56 5.29 5.88
CA LEU A 60 -2.94 4.65 4.71
C LEU A 60 -3.90 3.70 3.99
N VAL A 61 -4.66 2.92 4.75
CA VAL A 61 -5.68 2.02 4.18
C VAL A 61 -6.69 2.81 3.36
N ILE A 62 -7.27 3.87 3.92
CA ILE A 62 -8.22 4.74 3.22
C ILE A 62 -7.57 5.36 1.99
N GLN A 63 -6.35 5.86 2.13
CA GLN A 63 -5.63 6.49 1.03
C GLN A 63 -5.33 5.52 -0.12
N TYR A 64 -4.98 4.27 0.18
CA TYR A 64 -4.82 3.23 -0.84
C TYR A 64 -6.10 3.07 -1.67
N PHE A 65 -7.28 3.04 -1.03
CA PHE A 65 -8.55 2.93 -1.75
C PHE A 65 -8.90 4.17 -2.55
N ILE A 66 -8.57 5.37 -2.06
CA ILE A 66 -8.76 6.62 -2.82
C ILE A 66 -7.89 6.61 -4.08
N LEU A 67 -6.62 6.20 -3.96
CA LEU A 67 -5.69 6.11 -5.09
C LEU A 67 -6.09 5.03 -6.10
N ASN A 68 -6.76 3.97 -5.64
CA ASN A 68 -7.21 2.83 -6.45
C ASN A 68 -8.74 2.82 -6.65
N ALA A 69 -9.41 3.97 -6.53
CA ALA A 69 -10.88 4.04 -6.52
C ALA A 69 -11.55 3.49 -7.80
N GLU A 70 -10.87 3.59 -8.94
CA GLU A 70 -11.34 3.00 -10.20
C GLU A 70 -11.22 1.47 -10.24
N ALA A 71 -10.31 0.89 -9.45
CA ALA A 71 -10.17 -0.57 -9.34
C ALA A 71 -11.34 -1.19 -8.56
N LEU A 72 -11.86 -0.50 -7.55
CA LEU A 72 -12.98 -0.97 -6.73
C LEU A 72 -14.29 -1.14 -7.51
N LYS A 73 -14.50 -0.37 -8.59
CA LYS A 73 -15.67 -0.49 -9.46
C LYS A 73 -15.67 -1.77 -10.31
N LYS A 74 -14.50 -2.40 -10.49
CA LYS A 74 -14.29 -3.57 -11.37
C LYS A 74 -14.04 -4.87 -10.62
N THR A 75 -13.86 -4.81 -9.30
CA THR A 75 -13.66 -5.99 -8.46
C THR A 75 -15.00 -6.55 -7.99
N ILE A 76 -15.12 -7.88 -7.93
CA ILE A 76 -16.28 -8.55 -7.32
C ILE A 76 -16.36 -8.07 -5.85
N PRO A 77 -17.54 -7.68 -5.33
CA PRO A 77 -17.68 -7.34 -3.91
C PRO A 77 -17.19 -8.51 -3.05
N GLY A 78 -16.20 -8.23 -2.19
CA GLY A 78 -15.51 -9.25 -1.38
C GLY A 78 -14.09 -9.59 -1.84
N THR A 79 -13.62 -9.05 -2.97
CA THR A 79 -12.21 -9.17 -3.39
C THR A 79 -11.54 -7.81 -3.42
N LEU A 80 -10.51 -7.63 -2.59
CA LEU A 80 -9.59 -6.50 -2.72
C LEU A 80 -8.81 -6.65 -4.03
N PRO A 81 -8.44 -5.55 -4.71
CA PRO A 81 -7.47 -5.61 -5.80
C PRO A 81 -6.12 -6.04 -5.22
N THR A 82 -5.93 -7.34 -5.09
CA THR A 82 -4.76 -7.98 -4.47
C THR A 82 -3.53 -7.75 -5.34
N LEU A 83 -2.36 -7.65 -4.70
CA LEU A 83 -1.05 -7.69 -5.36
C LEU A 83 -0.81 -8.97 -6.20
N ALA A 84 -1.73 -9.95 -6.25
CA ALA A 84 -1.70 -11.06 -7.19
C ALA A 84 -1.52 -10.62 -8.66
N ARG A 85 -1.92 -9.39 -8.99
CA ARG A 85 -1.68 -8.79 -10.32
C ARG A 85 -0.23 -8.29 -10.53
N PHE A 86 0.53 -8.07 -9.46
CA PHE A 86 1.95 -7.70 -9.46
C PHE A 86 2.88 -8.86 -9.10
N ALA A 87 2.37 -9.98 -8.57
CA ALA A 87 3.12 -11.17 -8.20
C ALA A 87 3.80 -11.89 -9.39
N ASN A 88 3.49 -11.51 -10.63
CA ASN A 88 4.15 -12.01 -11.83
C ASN A 88 5.32 -11.15 -12.32
N VAL A 89 5.71 -10.10 -11.58
CA VAL A 89 6.96 -9.38 -11.84
C VAL A 89 8.04 -9.96 -10.94
N LYS A 90 8.76 -10.97 -11.46
CA LYS A 90 10.03 -11.42 -10.87
C LYS A 90 10.96 -10.21 -10.79
N PHE A 91 11.47 -9.92 -9.60
CA PHE A 91 12.65 -9.06 -9.42
C PHE A 91 13.91 -9.91 -9.63
#